data_AF-A0A967QFV3-F1
#
_entry.id   AF-A0A967QFV3-F1
#
_cell.length_a   1.000
_cell.length_b   1.000
_cell.length_c   1.000
_cell.angle_alpha   90.00
_cell.angle_beta   90.00
_cell.angle_gamma   90.00
#
_symmetry.space_group_name_H-M   'P 1'
#
loop_
_entity.id
_entity.type
_entity.pdbx_description
1 polymer ?
#
loop_
_entity_poly.entity_id
_entity_poly.type
_entity_poly.pdbx_seq_one_letter_code
_entity_poly.pdbx_strand_id
1 'polypeptide(L)'
;MRVMASGGQAVNHLDEDYDGAVPDIIDNAYVVVDYENGIRAALDLNMFAESGPWEQELAVTGPAGKVEAFVPLPEDPGFGHIRVGARDEGIVREEELSGDDIAHQGLHSGADFLEHVDFLEAIRNGTEPKVTLEEGLWSVAIGQAAHLSIDEGRIVDMSEVL
;
A
#
# COMPACT_ATOMS: atom_id res chain seq x y z
N MET A 1 -3.45 13.42 -13.75
CA MET A 1 -3.84 12.18 -13.01
C MET A 1 -5.13 12.44 -12.24
N ARG A 2 -6.03 11.45 -12.07
CA ARG A 2 -7.32 11.62 -11.37
C ARG A 2 -7.55 10.56 -10.31
N VAL A 3 -8.21 10.92 -9.23
CA VAL A 3 -8.51 10.06 -8.08
C VAL A 3 -10.01 10.07 -7.81
N MET A 4 -10.58 8.89 -7.56
CA MET A 4 -11.94 8.72 -7.06
C MET A 4 -11.88 7.82 -5.82
N ALA A 5 -12.59 8.20 -4.77
CA ALA A 5 -12.65 7.40 -3.55
C ALA A 5 -14.05 7.38 -2.92
N SER A 6 -14.29 6.32 -2.15
CA SER A 6 -15.44 6.18 -1.26
C SER A 6 -14.96 5.50 0.01
N GLY A 7 -15.26 6.06 1.17
CA GLY A 7 -14.80 5.55 2.45
C GLY A 7 -15.35 6.39 3.59
N GLY A 8 -14.95 6.04 4.81
CA GLY A 8 -15.31 6.77 6.01
C GLY A 8 -14.84 6.06 7.28
N GLN A 9 -15.23 6.60 8.43
CA GLN A 9 -15.08 5.93 9.72
C GLN A 9 -16.28 5.00 9.94
N ALA A 10 -16.06 3.77 10.38
CA ALA A 10 -17.12 2.78 10.57
C ALA A 10 -17.06 2.00 11.89
N VAL A 11 -15.88 1.65 12.39
CA VAL A 11 -15.69 0.75 13.53
C VAL A 11 -14.63 1.25 14.50
N ASN A 12 -13.45 1.61 14.00
CA ASN A 12 -12.31 1.92 14.84
C ASN A 12 -12.38 3.35 15.39
N HIS A 13 -11.79 3.54 16.58
CA HIS A 13 -11.62 4.83 17.25
C HIS A 13 -12.91 5.57 17.65
N LEU A 14 -14.10 5.03 17.38
CA LEU A 14 -15.39 5.67 17.66
C LEU A 14 -15.67 5.89 19.16
N ASP A 15 -15.10 5.03 20.02
CA ASP A 15 -15.28 5.08 21.47
C ASP A 15 -14.09 5.75 22.19
N GLU A 16 -13.13 6.29 21.45
CA GLU A 16 -11.97 6.99 22.02
C GLU A 16 -12.32 8.44 22.37
N ASP A 17 -11.77 8.94 23.48
CA ASP A 17 -11.90 10.33 23.91
C ASP A 17 -10.53 10.88 24.28
N TYR A 18 -10.09 11.87 23.51
CA TYR A 18 -8.89 12.65 23.76
C TYR A 18 -9.29 14.09 24.03
N ASP A 19 -9.35 14.46 25.31
CA ASP A 19 -9.73 15.79 25.77
C ASP A 19 -11.11 16.26 25.21
N GLY A 20 -12.07 15.35 25.13
CA GLY A 20 -13.41 15.61 24.60
C GLY A 20 -13.53 15.58 23.07
N ALA A 21 -12.49 15.13 22.37
CA ALA A 21 -12.50 14.92 20.93
C ALA A 21 -12.41 13.41 20.61
N VAL A 22 -13.25 12.98 19.67
CA VAL A 22 -13.23 11.63 19.08
C VAL A 22 -12.41 11.70 17.79
N PRO A 23 -11.47 10.78 17.53
CA PRO A 23 -10.74 10.73 16.26
C PRO A 23 -11.67 10.58 15.05
N ASP A 24 -11.36 11.28 13.96
CA ASP A 24 -12.09 11.29 12.69
C ASP A 24 -11.40 10.45 11.60
N ILE A 25 -10.71 9.38 12.02
CA ILE A 25 -9.89 8.53 11.15
C ILE A 25 -10.80 7.69 10.24
N ILE A 26 -10.54 7.76 8.93
CA ILE A 26 -11.13 6.85 7.95
C ILE A 26 -10.50 5.47 8.13
N ASP A 27 -11.32 4.48 8.45
CA ASP A 27 -10.88 3.11 8.74
C ASP A 27 -11.27 2.10 7.65
N ASN A 28 -11.97 2.56 6.61
CA ASN A 28 -12.21 1.80 5.39
C ASN A 28 -12.38 2.72 4.17
N ALA A 29 -11.85 2.30 3.02
CA ALA A 29 -11.99 3.03 1.77
C ALA A 29 -11.74 2.16 0.54
N TYR A 30 -12.44 2.48 -0.54
CA TYR A 30 -12.07 2.12 -1.90
C TYR A 30 -11.51 3.35 -2.61
N VAL A 31 -10.33 3.24 -3.20
CA VAL A 31 -9.70 4.31 -3.99
C VAL A 31 -9.37 3.78 -5.38
N VAL A 32 -9.64 4.58 -6.41
CA VAL A 32 -9.25 4.31 -7.80
C VAL A 32 -8.41 5.49 -8.29
N VAL A 33 -7.26 5.18 -8.88
CA VAL A 33 -6.33 6.15 -9.45
C VAL A 33 -6.20 5.89 -10.95
N ASP A 34 -6.50 6.90 -11.76
CA ASP A 34 -6.30 6.93 -13.21
C ASP A 34 -5.04 7.74 -13.54
N TYR A 35 -3.98 7.05 -13.96
CA TYR A 35 -2.74 7.66 -14.41
C TYR A 35 -2.84 8.18 -15.84
N GLU A 36 -2.04 9.18 -16.18
CA GLU A 36 -2.05 9.83 -17.50
C GLU A 36 -1.60 8.91 -18.63
N ASN A 37 -0.73 7.95 -18.31
CA ASN A 37 -0.28 6.92 -19.25
C ASN A 37 -1.30 5.79 -19.47
N GLY A 38 -2.50 5.89 -18.87
CA GLY A 38 -3.58 4.92 -19.00
C GLY A 38 -3.49 3.72 -18.05
N ILE A 39 -2.48 3.65 -17.19
CA ILE A 39 -2.43 2.68 -16.08
C ILE A 39 -3.50 3.06 -15.05
N ARG A 40 -4.07 2.05 -14.40
CA ARG A 40 -5.00 2.23 -13.28
C ARG A 40 -4.49 1.48 -12.06
N ALA A 41 -4.67 2.08 -10.90
CA ALA A 41 -4.47 1.41 -9.62
C ALA A 41 -5.77 1.49 -8.81
N ALA A 42 -5.92 0.56 -7.87
CA ALA A 42 -6.98 0.62 -6.87
C ALA A 42 -6.43 0.19 -5.51
N LEU A 43 -6.97 0.79 -4.45
CA LEU A 43 -6.75 0.41 -3.07
C LEU A 43 -8.09 -0.02 -2.47
N ASP A 44 -8.08 -1.17 -1.81
CA ASP A 44 -9.11 -1.63 -0.89
C ASP A 44 -8.50 -1.57 0.52
N LEU A 45 -9.00 -0.65 1.35
CA LEU A 45 -8.55 -0.44 2.71
C LEU A 45 -9.67 -0.85 3.66
N ASN A 46 -9.32 -1.71 4.63
CA ASN A 46 -10.18 -2.03 5.75
C ASN A 46 -9.32 -2.30 7.00
N MET A 47 -9.50 -1.48 8.03
CA MET A 47 -8.73 -1.57 9.27
C MET A 47 -9.43 -2.38 10.36
N PHE A 48 -10.55 -3.06 10.07
CA PHE A 48 -11.33 -3.87 11.00
C PHE A 48 -11.64 -5.28 10.42
N ALA A 49 -10.78 -5.75 9.52
CA ALA A 49 -10.86 -7.04 8.85
C ALA A 49 -9.62 -7.92 9.12
N GLU A 50 -9.09 -7.86 10.35
CA GLU A 50 -7.79 -8.41 10.76
C GLU A 50 -7.71 -9.95 10.71
N SER A 51 -8.81 -10.64 10.42
CA SER A 51 -8.86 -12.10 10.27
C SER A 51 -8.75 -12.58 8.82
N GLY A 52 -8.26 -11.73 7.91
CA GLY A 52 -7.87 -12.13 6.57
C GLY A 52 -6.69 -13.12 6.59
N PRO A 53 -6.49 -13.94 5.54
CA PRO A 53 -5.34 -14.83 5.46
C PRO A 53 -4.01 -14.10 5.27
N TRP A 54 -4.06 -12.81 4.88
CA TRP A 54 -2.92 -11.98 4.54
C TRP A 54 -3.12 -10.58 5.11
N GLU A 55 -2.03 -9.94 5.54
CA GLU A 55 -2.04 -8.54 5.97
C GLU A 55 -2.25 -7.61 4.77
N GLN A 56 -1.58 -7.92 3.66
CA GLN A 56 -1.65 -7.14 2.42
C GLN A 56 -1.64 -8.07 1.21
N GLU A 57 -2.44 -7.71 0.21
CA GLU A 57 -2.48 -8.39 -1.08
C GLU A 57 -2.20 -7.37 -2.18
N LEU A 58 -1.16 -7.62 -2.98
CA LEU A 58 -0.78 -6.76 -4.10
C LEU A 58 -0.93 -7.54 -5.40
N ALA A 59 -1.46 -6.89 -6.43
CA ALA A 59 -1.58 -7.49 -7.75
C ALA A 59 -1.17 -6.51 -8.84
N VAL A 60 -0.33 -6.97 -9.76
CA VAL A 60 0.05 -6.24 -10.98
C VAL A 60 -0.35 -7.10 -12.18
N THR A 61 -1.15 -6.52 -13.07
CA THR A 61 -1.61 -7.21 -14.28
C THR A 61 -1.18 -6.42 -15.51
N GLY A 62 -0.73 -7.13 -16.54
CA GLY A 62 -0.35 -6.54 -17.81
C GLY A 62 -0.51 -7.52 -18.97
N PRO A 63 -0.12 -7.12 -20.20
CA PRO A 63 -0.27 -7.94 -21.39
C PRO A 63 0.43 -9.30 -21.32
N ALA A 64 1.50 -9.42 -20.52
CA ALA A 64 2.28 -10.64 -20.34
C ALA A 64 1.67 -11.61 -19.31
N GLY A 65 0.80 -11.14 -18.42
CA GLY A 65 0.29 -11.96 -17.31
C GLY A 65 -0.04 -11.17 -16.05
N LYS A 66 -0.05 -11.87 -14.92
CA LYS A 66 -0.35 -11.34 -13.59
C LYS A 66 0.71 -11.80 -12.59
N VAL A 67 1.11 -10.89 -11.71
CA VAL A 67 1.89 -11.19 -10.52
C VAL A 67 1.08 -10.76 -9.30
N GLU A 68 1.01 -11.62 -8.30
CA GLU A 68 0.39 -11.35 -7.01
C GLU A 68 1.41 -11.58 -5.91
N ALA A 69 1.42 -10.72 -4.90
CA ALA A 69 2.20 -10.86 -3.69
C ALA A 69 1.27 -10.83 -2.49
N PHE A 70 1.46 -11.76 -1.57
CA PHE A 70 0.67 -11.91 -0.36
C PHE A 70 1.60 -11.78 0.85
N VAL A 71 1.35 -10.76 1.66
CA VAL A 71 2.13 -10.42 2.85
C VAL A 71 1.50 -11.15 4.05
N PRO A 72 2.29 -11.94 4.81
CA PRO A 72 1.79 -12.71 5.94
C PRO A 72 1.37 -11.79 7.10
N LEU A 73 0.54 -12.31 7.99
CA LEU A 73 0.10 -11.57 9.17
C LEU A 73 1.25 -11.30 10.13
N PRO A 74 1.29 -10.15 10.83
CA PRO A 74 2.33 -9.87 11.82
C PRO A 74 2.41 -10.91 12.95
N GLU A 75 1.28 -11.51 13.34
CA GLU A 75 1.18 -12.50 14.41
C GLU A 75 1.64 -13.91 13.98
N ASP A 76 1.62 -14.18 12.67
CA ASP A 76 2.12 -15.40 12.05
C ASP A 76 2.94 -15.03 10.80
N PRO A 77 4.14 -14.47 10.99
CA PRO A 77 4.90 -13.82 9.92
C PRO A 77 5.41 -14.79 8.85
N GLY A 78 5.22 -16.11 9.04
CA GLY A 78 5.30 -17.17 8.04
C GLY A 78 6.27 -16.94 6.87
N PHE A 79 5.79 -17.25 5.66
CA PHE A 79 6.46 -16.91 4.41
C PHE A 79 5.60 -15.90 3.66
N GLY A 80 6.23 -14.98 2.93
CA GLY A 80 5.54 -14.24 1.88
C GLY A 80 5.23 -15.17 0.72
N HIS A 81 4.13 -14.95 0.01
CA HIS A 81 3.80 -15.75 -1.17
C HIS A 81 3.79 -14.90 -2.42
N ILE A 82 4.45 -15.36 -3.48
CA ILE A 82 4.32 -14.79 -4.81
C ILE A 82 3.63 -15.79 -5.73
N ARG A 83 2.65 -15.30 -6.49
CA ARG A 83 2.01 -16.05 -7.57
C ARG A 83 2.27 -15.36 -8.90
N VAL A 84 2.81 -16.10 -9.86
CA VAL A 84 3.11 -15.61 -11.22
C VAL A 84 2.34 -16.44 -12.25
N GLY A 85 1.43 -15.79 -12.97
CA GLY A 85 0.69 -16.39 -14.08
C GLY A 85 1.08 -15.74 -15.40
N ALA A 86 1.72 -16.50 -16.30
CA ALA A 86 1.99 -16.04 -17.67
C ALA A 86 0.76 -16.25 -18.56
N ARG A 87 0.41 -15.24 -19.37
CA ARG A 87 -0.82 -15.23 -20.18
C ARG A 87 -0.95 -16.43 -21.12
N ASP A 88 0.14 -16.81 -21.77
CA ASP A 88 0.12 -17.79 -22.87
C ASP A 88 0.52 -19.21 -22.43
N GLU A 89 0.93 -19.40 -21.18
CA GLU A 89 1.38 -20.71 -20.68
C GLU A 89 0.25 -21.50 -20.02
N GLY A 90 -0.80 -20.84 -19.52
CA GLY A 90 -1.85 -21.48 -18.73
C GLY A 90 -1.33 -22.11 -17.42
N ILE A 91 -0.10 -21.79 -17.02
CA ILE A 91 0.58 -22.28 -15.82
C ILE A 91 0.69 -21.12 -14.84
N VAL A 92 0.31 -21.39 -13.60
CA VAL A 92 0.54 -20.52 -12.45
C VAL A 92 1.70 -21.10 -11.65
N ARG A 93 2.71 -20.28 -11.39
CA ARG A 93 3.84 -20.62 -10.52
C ARG A 93 3.61 -19.94 -9.18
N GLU A 94 3.84 -20.65 -8.09
CA GLU A 94 3.77 -20.12 -6.74
C GLU A 94 5.12 -20.36 -6.06
N GLU A 95 5.56 -19.36 -5.31
CA GLU A 95 6.81 -19.38 -4.57
C GLU A 95 6.58 -18.83 -3.15
N GLU A 96 7.09 -19.55 -2.16
CA GLU A 96 7.21 -19.08 -0.79
C GLU A 96 8.55 -18.35 -0.64
N LEU A 97 8.50 -17.14 -0.09
CA LEU A 97 9.66 -16.31 0.17
C LEU A 97 9.89 -16.21 1.68
N SER A 98 11.10 -16.54 2.09
CA SER A 98 11.56 -16.33 3.46
C SER A 98 12.48 -15.12 3.55
N GLY A 99 12.41 -14.41 4.67
CA GLY A 99 13.35 -13.35 5.03
C GLY A 99 14.47 -13.84 5.94
N ASP A 100 14.84 -15.13 5.86
CA ASP A 100 15.78 -15.77 6.82
C ASP A 100 17.21 -15.20 6.72
N ASP A 101 17.54 -14.58 5.60
CA ASP A 101 18.82 -13.90 5.36
C ASP A 101 18.82 -12.43 5.82
N ILE A 102 17.67 -11.90 6.26
CA ILE A 102 17.54 -10.55 6.77
C ILE A 102 18.03 -10.50 8.23
N ALA A 103 19.01 -9.64 8.50
CA ALA A 103 19.69 -9.60 9.79
C ALA A 103 18.78 -9.18 10.97
N HIS A 104 17.69 -8.46 10.70
CA HIS A 104 16.69 -8.11 11.69
C HIS A 104 15.29 -8.11 11.06
N GLN A 105 14.44 -9.07 11.42
CA GLN A 105 13.08 -9.16 10.89
C GLN A 105 12.13 -8.14 11.55
N GLY A 106 12.21 -7.89 12.85
CA GLY A 106 11.37 -6.86 13.49
C GLY A 106 9.87 -7.01 13.22
N LEU A 107 9.15 -5.88 13.16
CA LEU A 107 7.80 -5.79 12.56
C LEU A 107 7.96 -5.62 11.04
N HIS A 108 6.92 -5.96 10.26
CA HIS A 108 6.96 -5.94 8.78
C HIS A 108 8.02 -6.88 8.15
N SER A 109 8.34 -8.00 8.82
CA SER A 109 9.13 -9.10 8.25
C SER A 109 10.50 -8.71 7.67
N GLY A 110 11.11 -7.65 8.20
CA GLY A 110 12.48 -7.21 7.90
C GLY A 110 12.57 -6.08 6.88
N ALA A 111 11.43 -5.64 6.33
CA ALA A 111 11.38 -4.53 5.38
C ALA A 111 12.00 -3.25 5.97
N ASP A 112 11.67 -2.91 7.22
CA ASP A 112 12.19 -1.72 7.93
C ASP A 112 13.73 -1.74 8.05
N PHE A 113 14.29 -2.93 8.32
CA PHE A 113 15.75 -3.09 8.40
C PHE A 113 16.41 -2.83 7.04
N LEU A 114 15.87 -3.40 5.97
CA LEU A 114 16.39 -3.22 4.61
C LEU A 114 16.27 -1.76 4.17
N GLU A 115 15.14 -1.09 4.46
CA GLU A 115 14.96 0.34 4.20
C GLU A 115 16.06 1.19 4.87
N HIS A 116 16.34 0.92 6.15
CA HIS A 116 17.40 1.63 6.87
C HIS A 116 18.81 1.34 6.33
N VAL A 117 19.09 0.10 5.90
CA VAL A 117 20.36 -0.26 5.25
C VAL A 117 20.52 0.55 3.96
N ASP A 118 19.52 0.55 3.09
CA ASP A 118 19.54 1.30 1.82
C ASP A 118 19.70 2.81 2.04
N PHE A 119 18.97 3.37 3.01
CA PHE A 119 19.07 4.79 3.35
C PHE A 119 20.46 5.17 3.86
N LEU A 120 21.04 4.34 4.72
CA LEU A 120 22.39 4.56 5.25
C LEU A 120 23.46 4.46 4.17
N GLU A 121 23.31 3.52 3.22
CA GLU A 121 24.18 3.42 2.05
C GLU A 121 24.10 4.67 1.18
N ALA A 122 22.89 5.19 0.92
CA ALA A 122 22.70 6.41 0.14
C ALA A 122 23.41 7.61 0.78
N ILE A 123 23.29 7.78 2.11
CA ILE A 123 24.01 8.83 2.86
C ILE A 123 25.53 8.66 2.74
N ARG A 124 26.04 7.44 2.95
CA ARG A 124 27.49 7.18 2.97
C ARG A 124 28.14 7.38 1.61
N ASN A 125 27.43 7.02 0.55
CA ASN A 125 27.94 7.08 -0.82
C ASN A 125 27.58 8.38 -1.55
N GLY A 126 26.71 9.21 -0.97
CA GLY A 126 26.21 10.43 -1.61
C GLY A 126 25.38 10.13 -2.87
N THR A 127 24.63 9.03 -2.87
CA THR A 127 23.73 8.64 -3.96
C THR A 127 22.29 9.04 -3.67
N GLU A 128 21.43 8.99 -4.68
CA GLU A 128 20.00 9.22 -4.51
C GLU A 128 19.37 8.11 -3.62
N PRO A 129 18.42 8.43 -2.74
CA PRO A 129 17.66 7.42 -2.00
C PRO A 129 16.78 6.61 -2.96
N LYS A 130 16.40 5.38 -2.56
CA LYS A 130 15.48 4.55 -3.36
C LYS A 130 14.08 5.15 -3.52
N VAL A 131 13.66 5.98 -2.55
CA VAL A 131 12.44 6.78 -2.61
C VAL A 131 12.81 8.24 -2.39
N THR A 132 12.50 9.07 -3.37
CA THR A 132 12.83 10.50 -3.39
C THR A 132 11.80 11.33 -2.63
N LEU A 133 12.13 12.60 -2.33
CA LEU A 133 11.19 13.54 -1.73
C LEU A 133 9.96 13.76 -2.62
N GLU A 134 10.14 13.77 -3.94
CA GLU A 134 9.04 13.95 -4.90
C GLU A 134 8.08 12.75 -4.86
N GLU A 135 8.60 11.53 -4.85
CA GLU A 135 7.78 10.32 -4.72
C GLU A 135 7.03 10.27 -3.38
N GLY A 136 7.67 10.70 -2.30
CA GLY A 136 7.03 10.87 -0.99
C GLY A 136 5.90 11.91 -1.01
N LEU A 137 6.10 13.04 -1.68
CA LEU A 137 5.07 14.08 -1.87
C LEU A 137 3.86 13.53 -2.64
N TRP A 138 4.10 12.80 -3.74
CA TRP A 138 3.03 12.19 -4.52
C TRP A 138 2.20 11.19 -3.72
N SER A 139 2.84 10.36 -2.88
CA SER A 139 2.15 9.41 -2.00
C SER A 139 1.15 10.11 -1.08
N VAL A 140 1.56 11.19 -0.42
CA VAL A 140 0.69 11.99 0.45
C VAL A 140 -0.41 12.70 -0.34
N ALA A 141 -0.07 13.27 -1.50
CA ALA A 141 -1.03 14.01 -2.32
C ALA A 141 -2.16 13.11 -2.86
N ILE A 142 -1.87 11.86 -3.22
CA ILE A 142 -2.90 10.88 -3.63
C ILE A 142 -3.85 10.60 -2.46
N GLY A 143 -3.33 10.44 -1.25
CA GLY A 143 -4.14 10.29 -0.03
C GLY A 143 -5.05 11.51 0.19
N GLN A 144 -4.51 12.72 0.09
CA GLN A 144 -5.29 13.96 0.21
C GLN A 144 -6.40 14.06 -0.86
N ALA A 145 -6.10 13.70 -2.11
CA ALA A 145 -7.09 13.68 -3.19
C ALA A 145 -8.19 12.64 -2.94
N ALA A 146 -7.85 11.49 -2.35
CA ALA A 146 -8.83 10.49 -1.96
C ALA A 146 -9.78 11.02 -0.86
N HIS A 147 -9.24 11.68 0.18
CA HIS A 147 -10.06 12.35 1.20
C HIS A 147 -11.01 13.39 0.58
N LEU A 148 -10.48 14.28 -0.27
CA LEU A 148 -11.30 15.29 -0.94
C LEU A 148 -12.40 14.66 -1.82
N SER A 149 -12.08 13.53 -2.48
CA SER A 149 -13.04 12.79 -3.29
C SER A 149 -14.18 12.19 -2.46
N ILE A 150 -13.87 11.68 -1.26
CA ILE A 150 -14.85 11.18 -0.29
C ILE A 150 -15.76 12.32 0.20
N ASP A 151 -15.17 13.43 0.62
CA ASP A 151 -15.90 14.57 1.20
C ASP A 151 -16.85 15.22 0.19
N GLU A 152 -16.42 15.33 -1.07
CA GLU A 152 -17.19 16.01 -2.12
C GLU A 152 -18.01 15.07 -3.02
N GLY A 153 -17.82 13.75 -2.88
CA GLY A 153 -18.54 12.73 -3.66
C GLY A 153 -18.28 12.82 -5.17
N ARG A 154 -17.07 13.22 -5.58
CA ARG A 154 -16.70 13.40 -6.99
C ARG A 154 -15.27 12.95 -7.28
N ILE A 155 -14.96 12.81 -8.56
CA ILE A 155 -13.58 12.63 -9.04
C ILE A 155 -12.79 13.93 -8.79
N VAL A 156 -11.56 13.79 -8.30
CA VAL A 156 -10.61 14.88 -8.03
C VAL A 156 -9.46 14.78 -9.03
N ASP A 157 -9.10 15.91 -9.65
CA ASP A 157 -7.88 16.00 -10.44
C ASP A 157 -6.68 16.34 -9.55
N MET A 158 -5.52 15.76 -9.81
CA MET A 158 -4.34 15.99 -8.97
C MET A 158 -3.85 17.44 -8.99
N SER A 159 -4.19 18.22 -10.02
CA SER A 159 -3.93 19.67 -10.05
C SER A 159 -4.68 20.47 -8.97
N GLU A 160 -5.63 19.85 -8.26
CA GLU A 160 -6.33 20.48 -7.13
C GLU A 160 -5.56 20.36 -5.81
N VAL A 161 -4.57 19.45 -5.73
CA VAL A 161 -3.76 19.18 -4.52
C VAL A 161 -2.25 19.40 -4.72
N LEU A 162 -1.77 19.49 -5.97
CA LEU A 162 -0.38 19.76 -6.36
C LEU A 162 -0.30 20.94 -7.32
#